data_AF-A0A9W8TDQ0-F1
#
_entry.id   AF-A0A9W8TDQ0-F1
#
_cell.length_a   1.000
_cell.length_b   1.000
_cell.length_c   1.000
_cell.angle_alpha   90.00
_cell.angle_beta   90.00
_cell.angle_gamma   90.00
#
_symmetry.space_group_name_H-M   'P 1'
#
loop_
_entity.id
_entity.type
_entity.pdbx_description
1 polymer ?
#
loop_
_entity_poly.entity_id
_entity_poly.type
_entity_poly.pdbx_seq_one_letter_code
_entity_poly.pdbx_strand_id
1 'polypeptide(L)'
;MASSTDFSAVSGTATHYQVLNLTATLLDTQHDPTPLIKRAYHRALLRNHPDKVTSLDPSDFFTVDQITTALNVLSSPSSRAAYDAALRVSRPAGAASRDATFQTGVENVDLDDLAFDEDDECWYRPCRCGNERSYIFREADLEEVSDEGELVVACLDCSLWLRVHFAVMDVEDDETPPSHDITKEKS
;
A
#
# COMPACT_ATOMS: atom_id res chain seq x y z
N MET A 1 50.28 11.98 8.67
CA MET A 1 49.23 12.72 9.40
C MET A 1 48.10 12.97 8.41
N ALA A 2 46.89 12.54 8.79
CA ALA A 2 45.60 12.73 8.12
C ALA A 2 45.39 12.06 6.75
N SER A 3 45.10 10.75 6.77
CA SER A 3 44.24 10.13 5.74
C SER A 3 42.79 10.41 6.13
N SER A 4 42.17 11.39 5.51
CA SER A 4 40.74 11.65 5.63
C SER A 4 40.00 10.74 4.66
N THR A 5 39.55 9.57 5.13
CA THR A 5 38.46 8.85 4.48
C THR A 5 37.16 9.50 4.93
N ASP A 6 36.60 10.26 4.00
CA ASP A 6 35.32 10.94 4.06
C ASP A 6 34.16 9.93 4.14
N PHE A 7 33.10 10.38 4.80
CA PHE A 7 31.92 9.63 5.24
C PHE A 7 31.25 8.80 4.12
N SER A 8 31.45 7.48 4.14
CA SER A 8 30.64 6.55 3.36
C SER A 8 29.23 6.52 3.95
N ALA A 9 28.27 6.95 3.12
CA ALA A 9 26.85 7.00 3.42
C ALA A 9 26.35 5.71 4.10
N VAL A 10 25.47 5.90 5.09
CA VAL A 10 24.72 4.83 5.76
C VAL A 10 23.78 4.18 4.74
N SER A 11 24.29 3.23 3.95
CA SER A 11 23.50 2.18 3.32
C SER A 11 23.44 1.03 4.32
N GLY A 12 22.60 1.16 5.34
CA GLY A 12 22.17 0.00 6.12
C GLY A 12 21.57 -0.99 5.12
N THR A 13 22.10 -2.21 5.05
CA THR A 13 21.66 -3.24 4.10
C THR A 13 20.15 -3.41 4.23
N ALA A 14 19.40 -3.00 3.20
CA ALA A 14 17.95 -3.13 3.19
C ALA A 14 17.58 -4.60 3.47
N THR A 15 16.60 -4.80 4.36
CA THR A 15 16.17 -6.16 4.69
C THR A 15 15.50 -6.82 3.48
N HIS A 16 15.50 -8.16 3.41
CA HIS A 16 14.77 -8.86 2.33
C HIS A 16 13.28 -8.49 2.27
N TYR A 17 12.70 -8.18 3.43
CA TYR A 17 11.37 -7.62 3.57
C TYR A 17 11.22 -6.27 2.85
N GLN A 18 12.16 -5.36 3.08
CA GLN A 18 12.20 -4.04 2.45
C GLN A 18 12.42 -4.11 0.94
N VAL A 19 13.27 -5.01 0.46
CA VAL A 19 13.55 -5.21 -0.98
C VAL A 19 12.30 -5.62 -1.76
N LEU A 20 11.48 -6.51 -1.19
CA LEU A 20 10.20 -6.93 -1.81
C LEU A 20 9.01 -6.06 -1.40
N ASN A 21 9.26 -5.06 -0.55
CA ASN A 21 8.28 -4.14 -0.02
C ASN A 21 7.14 -4.87 0.75
N LEU A 22 7.53 -5.83 1.61
CA LEU A 22 6.67 -6.69 2.42
C LEU A 22 7.03 -6.60 3.91
N THR A 23 6.11 -6.94 4.80
CA THR A 23 6.36 -7.04 6.25
C THR A 23 6.23 -8.48 6.74
N ALA A 24 7.03 -8.87 7.74
CA ALA A 24 6.96 -10.20 8.34
C ALA A 24 5.56 -10.54 8.87
N THR A 25 4.85 -9.58 9.47
CA THR A 25 3.48 -9.75 9.98
C THR A 25 2.48 -10.13 8.89
N LEU A 26 2.56 -9.49 7.71
CA LEU A 26 1.73 -9.82 6.55
C LEU A 26 1.94 -11.29 6.13
N LEU A 27 3.19 -11.72 6.01
CA LEU A 27 3.47 -13.10 5.59
C LEU A 27 3.09 -14.13 6.67
N ASP A 28 2.94 -13.73 7.94
CA ASP A 28 2.51 -14.61 9.03
C ASP A 28 0.99 -14.74 9.14
N THR A 29 0.23 -13.72 8.73
CA THR A 29 -1.24 -13.78 8.74
C THR A 29 -1.82 -14.56 7.57
N GLN A 30 -1.03 -14.80 6.51
CA GLN A 30 -1.45 -15.53 5.32
C GLN A 30 -1.17 -17.03 5.43
N HIS A 31 -2.17 -17.87 5.11
CA HIS A 31 -2.01 -19.33 5.08
C HIS A 31 -1.05 -19.80 3.96
N ASP A 32 -1.02 -19.09 2.82
CA ASP A 32 -0.02 -19.29 1.76
C ASP A 32 0.56 -17.93 1.29
N PRO A 33 1.75 -17.53 1.77
CA PRO A 33 2.38 -16.28 1.37
C PRO A 33 3.08 -16.35 0.00
N THR A 34 3.23 -17.54 -0.60
CA THR A 34 3.95 -17.75 -1.86
C THR A 34 3.44 -16.90 -3.03
N PRO A 35 2.12 -16.84 -3.34
CA PRO A 35 1.60 -16.01 -4.43
C PRO A 35 1.90 -14.52 -4.21
N LEU A 36 1.82 -14.07 -2.95
CA LEU A 36 2.08 -12.69 -2.58
C LEU A 36 3.56 -12.34 -2.78
N ILE A 37 4.48 -13.19 -2.34
CA ILE A 37 5.93 -12.99 -2.50
C ILE A 37 6.30 -13.00 -3.99
N LYS A 38 5.75 -13.92 -4.79
CA LYS A 38 6.00 -13.96 -6.24
C LYS A 38 5.55 -12.67 -6.92
N ARG A 39 4.35 -12.20 -6.62
CA ARG A 39 3.84 -10.94 -7.20
C ARG A 39 4.69 -9.74 -6.79
N ALA A 40 5.10 -9.68 -5.53
CA ALA A 40 6.03 -8.66 -5.04
C ALA A 40 7.38 -8.68 -5.77
N TYR A 41 7.92 -9.87 -6.06
CA TYR A 41 9.12 -10.06 -6.87
C TYR A 41 8.95 -9.55 -8.29
N HIS A 42 7.89 -9.95 -8.99
CA HIS A 42 7.62 -9.47 -10.35
C HIS A 42 7.52 -7.94 -10.42
N ARG A 43 6.84 -7.32 -9.45
CA ARG A 43 6.77 -5.85 -9.36
C ARG A 43 8.12 -5.22 -9.07
N ALA A 44 8.90 -5.78 -8.14
CA ALA A 44 10.23 -5.27 -7.83
C ALA A 44 11.10 -5.29 -9.09
N LEU A 45 11.04 -6.34 -9.91
CA LEU A 45 11.76 -6.36 -11.19
C LEU A 45 11.27 -5.29 -12.18
N LEU A 46 9.96 -5.09 -12.31
CA LEU A 46 9.41 -4.07 -13.22
C LEU A 46 9.77 -2.64 -12.80
N ARG A 47 9.80 -2.38 -11.48
CA ARG A 47 10.18 -1.06 -10.93
C ARG A 47 11.68 -0.79 -11.09
N ASN A 48 12.51 -1.82 -10.94
CA ASN A 48 13.97 -1.72 -10.98
C ASN A 48 14.56 -2.08 -12.34
N HIS A 49 13.73 -2.17 -13.39
CA HIS A 49 14.20 -2.52 -14.72
C HIS A 49 15.13 -1.42 -15.26
N PRO A 50 16.31 -1.77 -15.84
CA PRO A 50 17.32 -0.82 -16.29
C PRO A 50 16.84 0.16 -17.38
N ASP A 51 15.71 -0.12 -18.02
CA ASP A 51 15.08 0.76 -19.03
C ASP A 51 14.25 1.91 -18.41
N LYS A 52 13.86 1.79 -17.13
CA LYS A 52 13.01 2.77 -16.41
C LYS A 52 13.79 3.63 -15.38
N VAL A 53 15.06 3.31 -15.14
CA VAL A 53 15.92 3.93 -14.09
C VAL A 53 16.66 5.20 -14.56
N THR A 54 16.41 5.68 -15.77
CA THR A 54 17.11 6.87 -16.32
C THR A 54 16.81 8.18 -15.57
N SER A 55 15.77 8.23 -14.71
CA SER A 55 15.25 9.50 -14.16
C SER A 55 15.00 9.52 -12.65
N LEU A 56 15.49 8.55 -11.87
CA LEU A 56 15.20 8.44 -10.44
C LEU A 56 16.48 8.22 -9.61
N ASP A 57 16.47 8.65 -8.35
CA ASP A 57 17.62 8.59 -7.43
C ASP A 57 18.12 7.14 -7.23
N PRO A 58 19.43 6.86 -7.32
CA PRO A 58 20.00 5.51 -7.17
C PRO A 58 19.80 4.88 -5.78
N SER A 59 19.30 5.65 -4.80
CA SER A 59 19.02 5.18 -3.44
C SER A 59 17.68 4.45 -3.30
N ASP A 60 16.77 4.57 -4.27
CA ASP A 60 15.44 3.96 -4.23
C ASP A 60 15.33 2.64 -5.02
N PHE A 61 16.43 2.22 -5.65
CA PHE A 61 16.47 1.01 -6.48
C PHE A 61 17.25 -0.13 -5.83
N PHE A 62 16.70 -1.32 -5.96
CA PHE A 62 17.33 -2.58 -5.62
C PHE A 62 17.82 -3.28 -6.88
N THR A 63 18.98 -3.91 -6.79
CA THR A 63 19.49 -4.71 -7.90
C THR A 63 18.66 -5.96 -8.10
N VAL A 64 18.65 -6.48 -9.33
CA VAL A 64 17.98 -7.77 -9.65
C VAL A 64 18.49 -8.90 -8.76
N ASP A 65 19.79 -8.89 -8.42
CA ASP A 65 20.38 -9.87 -7.51
C ASP A 65 19.82 -9.76 -6.08
N GLN A 66 19.63 -8.53 -5.56
CA GLN A 66 19.01 -8.30 -4.25
C GLN A 66 17.55 -8.77 -4.23
N ILE A 67 16.80 -8.47 -5.29
CA ILE A 67 15.39 -8.86 -5.47
C ILE A 67 15.25 -10.39 -5.53
N THR A 68 16.10 -11.05 -6.30
CA THR A 68 16.12 -12.52 -6.43
C THR A 68 16.54 -13.20 -5.13
N THR A 69 17.53 -12.65 -4.43
CA THR A 69 17.96 -13.14 -3.12
C THR A 69 16.82 -13.05 -2.11
N ALA A 70 16.12 -11.91 -2.07
CA ALA A 70 14.98 -11.73 -1.17
C ALA A 70 13.83 -12.72 -1.48
N LEU A 71 13.52 -12.96 -2.75
CA LEU A 71 12.54 -13.98 -3.16
C LEU A 71 12.91 -15.36 -2.63
N ASN A 72 14.16 -15.80 -2.87
CA ASN A 72 14.61 -17.14 -2.48
C ASN A 72 14.56 -17.35 -0.97
N VAL A 73 14.96 -16.33 -0.19
CA VAL A 73 14.95 -16.40 1.27
C VAL A 73 13.52 -16.38 1.83
N LEU A 74 12.64 -15.51 1.32
CA LEU A 74 11.26 -15.38 1.85
C LEU A 74 10.32 -16.49 1.36
N SER A 75 10.57 -17.10 0.19
CA SER A 75 9.66 -18.10 -0.40
C SER A 75 9.66 -19.45 0.31
N SER A 76 10.75 -19.81 1.00
CA SER A 76 10.82 -21.07 1.75
C SER A 76 10.63 -20.81 3.26
N PRO A 77 9.69 -21.51 3.93
CA PRO A 77 9.46 -21.33 5.36
C PRO A 77 10.73 -21.54 6.21
N SER A 78 11.58 -22.50 5.83
CA SER A 78 12.80 -22.82 6.57
C SER A 78 13.87 -21.72 6.42
N SER A 79 14.08 -21.19 5.21
CA SER A 79 15.05 -20.11 4.98
C SER A 79 14.57 -18.80 5.60
N ARG A 80 13.26 -18.53 5.54
CA ARG A 80 12.64 -17.39 6.18
C ARG A 80 12.84 -17.44 7.70
N ALA A 81 12.53 -18.57 8.33
CA ALA A 81 12.69 -18.72 9.78
C ALA A 81 14.17 -18.55 10.23
N ALA A 82 15.12 -19.06 9.44
CA ALA A 82 16.54 -18.86 9.69
C ALA A 82 16.95 -17.39 9.55
N TYR A 83 16.46 -16.69 8.53
CA TYR A 83 16.69 -15.26 8.34
C TYR A 83 16.08 -14.41 9.46
N ASP A 84 14.86 -14.73 9.89
CA ASP A 84 14.19 -14.06 11.02
C ASP A 84 14.95 -14.27 12.33
N ALA A 85 15.52 -15.46 12.55
CA ALA A 85 16.40 -15.73 13.69
C ALA A 85 17.69 -14.90 13.61
N ALA A 86 18.30 -14.81 12.43
CA ALA A 86 19.49 -13.98 12.21
C ALA A 86 19.21 -12.49 12.46
N LEU A 87 18.07 -11.96 12.01
CA LEU A 87 17.66 -10.57 12.26
C LEU A 87 17.49 -10.29 13.77
N ARG A 88 16.94 -11.23 14.53
CA ARG A 88 16.80 -11.10 15.99
C ARG A 88 18.14 -11.05 16.72
N VAL A 89 19.14 -11.80 16.25
CA VAL A 89 20.49 -11.81 16.84
C VAL A 89 21.30 -10.58 16.43
N SER A 90 21.11 -10.10 15.19
CA SER A 90 21.89 -9.00 14.61
C SER A 90 21.42 -7.62 15.05
N ARG A 91 20.20 -7.51 15.58
CA ARG A 91 19.65 -6.22 16.05
C ARG A 91 20.12 -5.96 17.49
N PRO A 92 20.91 -4.90 17.76
CA PRO A 92 21.22 -4.53 19.13
C PRO A 92 19.91 -4.18 19.87
N ALA A 93 19.77 -4.66 21.11
CA ALA A 93 18.55 -4.65 21.91
C ALA A 93 17.89 -3.27 22.17
N GLY A 94 18.42 -2.18 21.60
CA GLY A 94 17.88 -0.82 21.68
C GLY A 94 17.63 -0.13 20.33
N ALA A 95 17.88 -0.76 19.18
CA ALA A 95 17.65 -0.15 17.86
C ALA A 95 16.22 -0.38 17.34
N ALA A 96 15.22 -0.22 18.21
CA ALA A 96 13.81 -0.22 17.84
C ALA A 96 13.36 1.17 17.35
N SER A 97 14.09 1.85 16.46
CA SER A 97 13.69 3.24 16.13
C SER A 97 14.31 3.92 14.90
N ARG A 98 14.75 3.22 13.85
CA ARG A 98 15.21 3.92 12.61
C ARG A 98 14.80 3.29 11.29
N ASP A 99 13.85 2.35 11.31
CA ASP A 99 13.19 1.91 10.08
C ASP A 99 12.01 2.86 9.79
N ALA A 100 12.34 4.15 9.69
CA ALA A 100 11.38 5.24 9.47
C ALA A 100 11.09 5.47 7.98
N THR A 101 11.73 4.72 7.08
CA THR A 101 11.47 4.78 5.64
C THR A 101 10.48 3.72 5.18
N PHE A 102 10.25 2.69 6.01
CA PHE A 102 9.18 1.72 5.80
C PHE A 102 7.98 2.07 6.68
N GLN A 103 7.37 3.22 6.40
CA GLN A 103 6.04 3.56 6.93
C GLN A 103 5.04 2.55 6.33
N THR A 104 4.90 1.38 6.96
CA THR A 104 3.65 0.63 6.89
C THR A 104 2.66 1.34 7.80
N GLY A 105 2.32 2.56 7.41
CA GLY A 105 1.31 3.38 8.05
C GLY A 105 -0.04 3.13 7.39
N VAL A 106 -1.10 3.40 8.13
CA VAL A 106 -2.43 3.60 7.56
C VAL A 106 -2.43 4.97 6.91
N GLU A 107 -2.58 5.04 5.59
CA GLU A 107 -2.73 6.30 4.87
C GLU A 107 -4.19 6.76 4.99
N ASN A 108 -4.43 7.99 5.42
CA ASN A 108 -5.78 8.53 5.57
C ASN A 108 -6.11 9.38 4.34
N VAL A 109 -7.30 9.19 3.78
CA VAL A 109 -7.82 9.96 2.64
C VAL A 109 -9.31 10.20 2.82
N ASP A 110 -9.81 11.27 2.23
CA ASP A 110 -11.24 11.53 2.12
C ASP A 110 -11.79 10.84 0.86
N LEU A 111 -13.06 10.40 0.90
CA LEU A 111 -13.71 9.74 -0.24
C LEU A 111 -13.75 10.63 -1.49
N ASP A 112 -13.89 11.94 -1.32
CA ASP A 112 -13.96 12.92 -2.43
C ASP A 112 -12.64 13.04 -3.22
N ASP A 113 -11.52 12.61 -2.63
CA ASP A 113 -10.20 12.61 -3.27
C ASP A 113 -9.92 11.31 -4.05
N LEU A 114 -10.80 10.31 -3.96
CA LEU A 114 -10.64 9.02 -4.62
C LEU A 114 -11.24 9.04 -6.02
N ALA A 115 -10.56 8.35 -6.95
CA ALA A 115 -11.10 8.17 -8.28
C ALA A 115 -12.24 7.14 -8.24
N PHE A 116 -13.41 7.53 -8.73
CA PHE A 116 -14.54 6.64 -8.95
C PHE A 116 -14.56 6.14 -10.39
N ASP A 117 -14.71 4.84 -10.57
CA ASP A 117 -14.89 4.19 -11.86
C ASP A 117 -16.39 3.96 -12.09
N GLU A 118 -16.99 4.71 -13.03
CA GLU A 118 -18.42 4.63 -13.33
C GLU A 118 -18.81 3.29 -14.00
N ASP A 119 -17.88 2.61 -14.68
CA ASP A 119 -18.16 1.36 -15.38
C ASP A 119 -18.22 0.15 -14.42
N ASP A 120 -17.32 0.14 -13.43
CA ASP A 120 -17.21 -0.94 -12.42
C ASP A 120 -17.91 -0.60 -11.09
N GLU A 121 -18.49 0.60 -10.97
CA GLU A 121 -19.14 1.16 -9.77
C GLU A 121 -18.26 1.02 -8.51
N CYS A 122 -16.99 1.40 -8.63
CA CYS A 122 -16.01 1.21 -7.57
C CYS A 122 -15.03 2.38 -7.43
N TRP A 123 -14.56 2.61 -6.20
CA TRP A 123 -13.47 3.54 -5.96
C TRP A 123 -12.15 2.81 -6.03
N TYR A 124 -11.14 3.47 -6.64
CA TYR A 124 -9.79 2.95 -6.66
C TYR A 124 -8.72 4.00 -6.43
N ARG A 125 -7.56 3.54 -5.93
CA ARG A 125 -6.38 4.39 -5.77
C ARG A 125 -5.07 3.65 -6.07
N PRO A 126 -4.11 4.33 -6.74
CA PRO A 126 -2.75 3.82 -6.84
C PRO A 126 -2.07 3.80 -5.48
N CYS A 127 -1.37 2.72 -5.17
CA CYS A 127 -0.55 2.62 -3.97
C CYS A 127 0.87 3.07 -4.28
N ARG A 128 1.54 3.65 -3.28
CA ARG A 128 2.98 4.00 -3.32
C ARG A 128 3.89 2.80 -3.59
N CYS A 129 3.36 1.59 -3.46
CA CYS A 129 4.05 0.37 -3.86
C CYS A 129 4.19 0.22 -5.41
N GLY A 130 3.47 1.04 -6.19
CA GLY A 130 3.49 1.06 -7.65
C GLY A 130 2.41 0.21 -8.32
N ASN A 131 1.42 -0.31 -7.59
CA ASN A 131 0.20 -0.84 -8.20
C ASN A 131 -0.79 0.33 -8.39
N GLU A 132 -1.30 0.49 -9.61
CA GLU A 132 -2.22 1.56 -10.01
C GLU A 132 -3.66 1.34 -9.53
N ARG A 133 -4.06 0.07 -9.30
CA ARG A 133 -5.38 -0.34 -8.80
C ARG A 133 -5.24 -1.29 -7.63
N SER A 134 -4.81 -0.76 -6.50
CA SER A 134 -4.44 -1.55 -5.31
C SER A 134 -5.41 -1.47 -4.15
N TYR A 135 -6.07 -0.33 -3.98
CA TYR A 135 -7.15 -0.15 -3.02
C TYR A 135 -8.41 -0.09 -3.86
N ILE A 136 -9.30 -1.06 -3.69
CA ILE A 136 -10.55 -1.17 -4.46
C ILE A 136 -11.65 -1.53 -3.47
N PHE A 137 -12.74 -0.80 -3.50
CA PHE A 137 -13.93 -1.02 -2.68
C PHE A 137 -15.16 -0.44 -3.37
N ARG A 138 -16.34 -0.90 -2.98
CA ARG A 138 -17.64 -0.55 -3.57
C ARG A 138 -18.54 0.14 -2.55
N GLU A 139 -19.68 0.63 -3.03
CA GLU A 139 -20.64 1.36 -2.19
C GLU A 139 -21.17 0.47 -1.06
N ALA A 140 -21.41 -0.80 -1.37
CA ALA A 140 -21.81 -1.78 -0.35
C ALA A 140 -20.81 -1.89 0.81
N ASP A 141 -19.50 -1.74 0.55
CA ASP A 141 -18.48 -1.79 1.61
C ASP A 141 -18.54 -0.52 2.49
N LEU A 142 -18.96 0.63 1.93
CA LEU A 142 -19.15 1.87 2.67
C LEU A 142 -20.42 1.84 3.50
N GLU A 143 -21.51 1.31 2.93
CA GLU A 143 -22.80 1.19 3.60
C GLU A 143 -22.69 0.32 4.88
N GLU A 144 -21.90 -0.76 4.83
CA GLU A 144 -21.64 -1.63 5.98
C GLU A 144 -20.98 -0.90 7.16
N VAL A 145 -20.15 0.11 6.88
CA VAL A 145 -19.43 0.91 7.89
C VAL A 145 -19.90 2.37 7.96
N SER A 146 -21.12 2.63 7.47
CA SER A 146 -21.74 3.96 7.44
C SER A 146 -21.83 4.61 8.81
N ASP A 147 -22.14 3.83 9.85
CA ASP A 147 -22.20 4.30 11.25
C ASP A 147 -20.83 4.75 11.80
N GLU A 148 -19.73 4.17 11.30
CA GLU A 148 -18.37 4.49 11.74
C GLU A 148 -17.79 5.70 10.98
N GLY A 149 -18.27 5.95 9.75
CA GLY A 149 -17.79 7.04 8.88
C GLY A 149 -16.39 6.80 8.31
N GLU A 150 -15.88 5.57 8.41
CA GLU A 150 -14.55 5.21 7.94
C GLU A 150 -14.45 3.76 7.44
N LEU A 151 -13.77 3.60 6.30
CA LEU A 151 -13.49 2.28 5.71
C LEU A 151 -11.99 2.04 5.65
N VAL A 152 -11.53 0.89 6.13
CA VAL A 152 -10.12 0.50 6.14
C VAL A 152 -9.86 -0.60 5.11
N VAL A 153 -9.14 -0.25 4.04
CA VAL A 153 -8.88 -1.12 2.89
C VAL A 153 -7.39 -1.49 2.81
N ALA A 154 -7.11 -2.79 2.73
CA ALA A 154 -5.74 -3.27 2.53
C ALA A 154 -5.34 -3.17 1.06
N CYS A 155 -4.09 -2.78 0.79
CA CYS A 155 -3.53 -2.86 -0.54
C CYS A 155 -3.47 -4.32 -0.97
N LEU A 156 -3.99 -4.62 -2.17
CA LEU A 156 -3.92 -5.97 -2.72
C LEU A 156 -2.47 -6.49 -2.78
N ASP A 157 -1.49 -5.66 -3.13
CA ASP A 157 -0.11 -6.06 -3.49
C ASP A 157 0.98 -5.73 -2.47
N CYS A 158 0.65 -5.22 -1.28
CA CYS A 158 1.63 -4.99 -0.23
C CYS A 158 0.98 -4.98 1.15
N SER A 159 1.73 -4.61 2.18
CA SER A 159 1.25 -4.51 3.56
C SER A 159 0.61 -3.18 3.92
N LEU A 160 0.46 -2.24 2.98
CA LEU A 160 -0.09 -0.91 3.24
C LEU A 160 -1.61 -0.93 3.39
N TRP A 161 -2.11 -0.06 4.26
CA TRP A 161 -3.54 0.11 4.54
C TRP A 161 -3.95 1.53 4.19
N LEU A 162 -5.17 1.70 3.68
CA LEU A 162 -5.80 2.98 3.36
C LEU A 162 -7.06 3.12 4.22
N ARG A 163 -7.15 4.17 5.03
CA ARG A 163 -8.36 4.54 5.78
C ARG A 163 -9.04 5.67 5.03
N VAL A 164 -10.23 5.38 4.54
CA VAL A 164 -11.08 6.29 3.79
C VAL A 164 -12.08 6.87 4.76
N HIS A 165 -12.07 8.19 4.92
CA HIS A 165 -13.05 8.93 5.72
C HIS A 165 -14.18 9.38 4.80
N PHE A 166 -15.41 9.20 5.24
CA PHE A 166 -16.59 9.62 4.50
C PHE A 166 -17.72 10.01 5.44
N ALA A 167 -18.63 10.87 4.97
CA ALA A 167 -19.82 11.25 5.71
C ALA A 167 -21.03 10.81 4.90
N VAL A 168 -21.93 10.05 5.53
CA VAL A 168 -23.23 9.74 4.93
C VAL A 168 -24.12 10.95 5.16
N MET A 169 -24.56 11.58 4.07
CA MET A 169 -25.59 12.60 4.12
C MET A 169 -26.94 11.92 3.96
N ASP A 170 -27.77 11.95 4.99
CA ASP A 170 -29.18 11.62 4.84
C ASP A 170 -29.78 12.66 3.89
N VAL A 171 -30.00 12.27 2.63
CA VAL A 171 -30.87 13.02 1.74
C VAL A 171 -32.28 12.87 2.28
N GLU A 172 -32.66 13.78 3.19
CA GLU A 172 -34.06 14.06 3.44
C GLU A 172 -34.69 14.35 2.07
N ASP A 173 -35.59 13.47 1.65
CA ASP A 173 -36.42 13.57 0.45
C ASP A 173 -37.27 14.85 0.54
N ASP A 174 -36.67 16.00 0.22
CA ASP A 174 -37.34 17.27 0.00
C ASP A 174 -37.17 17.69 -1.47
N GLU A 175 -37.80 16.94 -2.36
CA GLU A 175 -38.36 17.55 -3.56
C GLU A 175 -39.78 17.04 -3.74
N THR A 176 -40.69 17.68 -3.00
CA THR A 176 -42.08 17.80 -3.42
C THR A 176 -42.08 18.62 -4.72
N PRO A 177 -42.39 18.08 -5.91
CA PRO A 177 -42.52 18.93 -7.08
C PRO A 177 -43.70 19.88 -6.85
N PRO A 178 -43.55 21.22 -6.96
CA PRO A 178 -44.69 22.11 -6.90
C PRO A 178 -45.59 21.79 -8.11
N SER A 179 -46.73 21.16 -7.82
CA SER A 179 -47.84 21.03 -8.75
C SER A 179 -48.31 22.45 -9.11
N HIS A 180 -47.85 22.94 -10.26
CA HIS A 180 -48.35 24.15 -10.87
C HIS A 180 -49.83 23.93 -11.22
N ASP A 181 -50.68 24.44 -10.34
CA ASP A 181 -52.11 24.62 -10.51
C ASP A 181 -52.35 25.57 -11.69
N ILE A 182 -52.53 25.03 -12.89
CA ILE A 182 -53.05 25.79 -14.03
C ILE A 182 -54.57 25.80 -13.89
N THR A 183 -55.06 26.79 -13.13
CA THR A 183 -56.44 27.26 -13.22
C THR A 183 -56.72 27.65 -14.67
N LYS A 184 -57.40 26.77 -15.42
CA LYS A 184 -57.90 27.07 -16.75
C LYS A 184 -59.34 27.58 -16.60
N GLU A 185 -59.49 28.88 -16.34
CA GLU A 185 -60.75 29.60 -16.48
C GLU A 185 -60.74 30.48 -17.76
N LYS A 186 -61.83 30.38 -18.54
CA LYS A 186 -62.33 31.26 -19.61
C LYS A 186 -61.62 31.32 -20.97
N SER A 187 -62.25 30.71 -21.98
CA SER A 187 -63.12 31.42 -22.95
C SER A 187 -64.02 30.43 -23.70
#